data_AF-A0A062VCE0-F1
#
_entry.id   AF-A0A062VCE0-F1
#
_cell.length_a   1.000
_cell.length_b   1.000
_cell.length_c   1.000
_cell.angle_alpha   90.00
_cell.angle_beta   90.00
_cell.angle_gamma   90.00
#
_symmetry.space_group_name_H-M   'P 1'
#
loop_
_entity.id
_entity.type
_entity.pdbx_description
1 polymer ?
#
loop_
_entity_poly.entity_id
_entity_poly.type
_entity_poly.pdbx_seq_one_letter_code
_entity_poly.pdbx_strand_id
1 'polypeptide(L)'
;MLARKLFIYSLIILLTIYPASASEVSLNKWVLNITLRDDGLVEAVIQAEIENSNSLSLDGFSFVVPGSKVDIIDDQFISIPATGQVIEQQVVPGGIRVTINFNKPIKAGEKWNGRFSLIVEGWAVKQNLDYSIDIPIEAPQAIVSGKSTEVSVPEDADIRGQVFLPKSVELISVEPEPFRKLFQYDRIVPTWSPEKLHVGDTIRIKGSFSDVLNKIVEVDERSRSLSDRIKEATAQGIDTSEAEKHLTNANDYNNNQALASFWKKEYSVALEYAGYADDELTRAESSLSVKGEVKETPQTSEKTPGFEAPVLVFILLIIFMIRTYAKR
;
A
#
# COMPACT_ATOMS: atom_id res chain seq x y z
N MET A 1 -16.39 49.85 -36.72
CA MET A 1 -17.00 49.09 -35.60
C MET A 1 -17.29 47.64 -35.96
N LEU A 2 -17.88 47.34 -37.13
CA LEU A 2 -18.24 45.99 -37.55
C LEU A 2 -17.03 45.03 -37.62
N ALA A 3 -15.94 45.46 -38.26
CA ALA A 3 -14.71 44.66 -38.40
C ALA A 3 -14.07 44.27 -37.05
N ARG A 4 -14.13 45.15 -36.06
CA ARG A 4 -13.62 44.89 -34.70
C ARG A 4 -14.46 43.85 -33.96
N LYS A 5 -15.79 43.90 -34.13
CA LYS A 5 -16.70 42.89 -33.57
C LYS A 5 -16.52 41.53 -34.26
N LEU A 6 -16.36 41.52 -35.58
CA LEU A 6 -16.14 40.30 -36.37
C LEU A 6 -14.81 39.62 -36.00
N PHE A 7 -13.75 40.40 -35.79
CA PHE A 7 -12.47 39.90 -35.30
C PHE A 7 -12.58 39.31 -33.89
N ILE A 8 -13.29 39.97 -32.97
CA ILE A 8 -13.51 39.47 -31.60
C ILE A 8 -14.33 38.17 -31.61
N TYR A 9 -15.39 38.10 -32.39
CA TYR A 9 -16.18 36.88 -32.53
C TYR A 9 -15.38 35.74 -33.17
N SER A 10 -14.59 36.02 -34.22
CA SER A 10 -13.67 35.04 -34.79
C SER A 10 -12.63 34.57 -33.77
N LEU A 11 -12.10 35.45 -32.92
CA LEU A 11 -11.13 35.09 -31.89
C LEU A 11 -11.77 34.21 -30.80
N ILE A 12 -12.98 34.55 -30.35
CA ILE A 12 -13.75 33.74 -29.39
C ILE A 12 -14.05 32.37 -29.99
N ILE A 13 -14.50 32.33 -31.25
CA ILE A 13 -14.78 31.08 -31.95
C ILE A 13 -13.50 30.23 -32.10
N LEU A 14 -12.37 30.84 -32.47
CA LEU A 14 -11.07 30.16 -32.56
C LEU A 14 -10.63 29.57 -31.21
N LEU A 15 -10.81 30.32 -30.12
CA LEU A 15 -10.52 29.91 -28.74
C LEU A 15 -11.49 28.84 -28.19
N THR A 16 -12.68 28.70 -28.78
CA THR A 16 -13.65 27.64 -28.44
C THR A 16 -13.51 26.39 -29.31
N ILE A 17 -12.96 26.51 -30.52
CA ILE A 17 -12.87 25.41 -31.51
C ILE A 17 -11.52 24.68 -31.44
N TYR A 18 -10.44 25.36 -31.07
CA TYR A 18 -9.16 24.69 -30.77
C TYR A 18 -9.11 24.40 -29.26
N PRO A 19 -9.46 23.18 -28.80
CA PRO A 19 -8.89 22.74 -27.55
C PRO A 19 -7.38 22.84 -27.72
N ALA A 20 -6.69 23.54 -26.81
CA ALA A 20 -5.24 23.48 -26.75
C ALA A 20 -4.87 21.99 -26.80
N SER A 21 -4.15 21.56 -27.83
CA SER A 21 -3.95 20.14 -28.09
C SER A 21 -3.30 19.52 -26.86
N ALA A 22 -4.03 18.61 -26.23
CA ALA A 22 -3.67 18.00 -24.96
C ALA A 22 -2.65 16.86 -25.08
N SER A 23 -2.19 16.60 -26.31
CA SER A 23 -1.07 15.71 -26.63
C SER A 23 0.23 16.08 -25.90
N GLU A 24 0.27 17.23 -25.25
CA GLU A 24 1.44 17.77 -24.57
C GLU A 24 1.41 17.57 -23.04
N VAL A 25 0.37 16.96 -22.46
CA VAL A 25 0.43 16.47 -21.06
C VAL A 25 0.37 14.96 -21.07
N SER A 26 1.30 14.30 -20.37
CA SER A 26 1.39 12.84 -20.34
C SER A 26 1.36 12.26 -18.94
N LEU A 27 0.75 11.08 -18.82
CA LEU A 27 0.75 10.26 -17.62
C LEU A 27 1.83 9.19 -17.76
N ASN A 28 2.96 9.37 -17.07
CA ASN A 28 4.09 8.44 -17.17
C ASN A 28 4.00 7.32 -16.11
N LYS A 29 3.23 7.52 -15.04
CA LYS A 29 3.07 6.53 -13.97
C LYS A 29 1.68 6.63 -13.36
N TRP A 30 1.05 5.47 -13.14
CA TRP A 30 -0.20 5.33 -12.41
C TRP A 30 -0.19 3.99 -11.66
N VAL A 31 0.15 4.06 -10.37
CA VAL A 31 0.25 2.88 -9.52
C VAL A 31 -0.87 2.92 -8.49
N LEU A 32 -1.72 1.90 -8.54
CA LEU A 32 -2.87 1.72 -7.67
C LEU A 32 -2.58 0.63 -6.63
N ASN A 33 -2.68 0.97 -5.36
CA ASN A 33 -2.69 0.00 -4.26
C ASN A 33 -4.03 0.11 -3.54
N ILE A 34 -4.89 -0.87 -3.72
CA ILE A 34 -6.27 -0.86 -3.23
C ILE A 34 -6.37 -1.90 -2.11
N THR A 35 -6.93 -1.54 -0.96
CA THR A 35 -7.18 -2.45 0.16
C THR A 35 -8.66 -2.50 0.46
N LEU A 36 -9.22 -3.70 0.37
CA LEU A 36 -10.60 -3.96 0.77
C LEU A 36 -10.61 -4.27 2.26
N ARG A 37 -11.45 -3.56 3.01
CA ARG A 37 -11.65 -3.76 4.44
C ARG A 37 -12.85 -4.67 4.69
N ASP A 38 -12.85 -5.32 5.85
CA ASP A 38 -13.94 -6.20 6.28
C ASP A 38 -15.25 -5.44 6.51
N ASP A 39 -15.18 -4.14 6.82
CA ASP A 39 -16.33 -3.25 6.98
C ASP A 39 -16.93 -2.77 5.64
N GLY A 40 -16.33 -3.16 4.50
CA GLY A 40 -16.77 -2.79 3.17
C GLY A 40 -16.19 -1.46 2.65
N LEU A 41 -15.36 -0.79 3.46
CA LEU A 41 -14.60 0.37 2.99
C LEU A 41 -13.45 -0.06 2.07
N VAL A 42 -13.10 0.84 1.14
CA VAL A 42 -11.93 0.67 0.29
C VAL A 42 -10.93 1.77 0.59
N GLU A 43 -9.72 1.38 0.96
CA GLU A 43 -8.59 2.30 1.05
C GLU A 43 -7.80 2.21 -0.26
N ALA A 44 -7.49 3.34 -0.88
CA ALA A 44 -6.69 3.38 -2.10
C ALA A 44 -5.51 4.33 -1.90
N VAL A 45 -4.32 3.85 -2.25
CA VAL A 45 -3.11 4.66 -2.34
C VAL A 45 -2.73 4.74 -3.80
N ILE A 46 -2.75 5.95 -4.33
CA ILE A 46 -2.43 6.24 -5.73
C ILE A 46 -1.09 6.96 -5.79
N GLN A 47 -0.19 6.48 -6.64
CA GLN A 47 1.02 7.19 -7.01
C GLN A 47 0.97 7.53 -8.50
N ALA A 48 1.24 8.78 -8.82
CA ALA A 48 1.13 9.32 -10.16
C ALA A 48 2.35 10.15 -10.55
N GLU A 49 2.71 10.08 -11.84
CA GLU A 49 3.72 10.95 -12.46
C GLU A 49 3.11 11.57 -13.72
N ILE A 50 3.02 12.89 -13.74
CA ILE A 50 2.46 13.66 -14.85
C ILE A 50 3.53 14.60 -15.38
N GLU A 51 3.78 14.54 -16.68
CA GLU A 51 4.71 15.43 -17.36
C GLU A 51 3.95 16.49 -18.15
N ASN A 52 4.29 17.75 -17.90
CA ASN A 52 3.67 18.89 -18.57
C ASN A 52 4.58 19.37 -19.70
N SER A 53 4.50 18.77 -20.88
CA SER A 53 5.12 19.32 -22.09
C SER A 53 4.29 20.44 -22.74
N ASN A 54 3.13 20.79 -22.16
CA ASN A 54 2.29 21.85 -22.68
C ASN A 54 2.98 23.20 -22.57
N SER A 55 2.74 24.08 -23.54
CA SER A 55 3.15 25.50 -23.46
C SER A 55 2.57 26.26 -22.25
N LEU A 56 1.46 25.77 -21.68
CA LEU A 56 0.78 26.34 -20.52
C LEU A 56 1.14 25.58 -19.23
N SER A 57 0.89 26.23 -18.08
CA SER A 57 1.09 25.57 -16.78
C SER A 57 -0.02 24.55 -16.49
N LEU A 58 0.36 23.46 -15.83
CA LEU A 58 -0.56 22.47 -15.29
C LEU A 58 -1.00 22.94 -13.90
N ASP A 59 -2.30 23.26 -13.80
CA ASP A 59 -2.92 23.78 -12.60
C ASP A 59 -3.41 22.67 -11.67
N GLY A 60 -3.47 21.43 -12.13
CA GLY A 60 -3.99 20.32 -11.35
C GLY A 60 -4.40 19.13 -12.21
N PHE A 61 -5.12 18.20 -11.61
CA PHE A 61 -5.72 17.07 -12.33
C PHE A 61 -6.99 16.59 -11.62
N SER A 62 -7.79 15.78 -12.32
CA SER A 62 -9.01 15.19 -11.78
C SER A 62 -9.18 13.76 -12.24
N PHE A 63 -9.85 12.94 -11.43
CA PHE A 63 -10.16 11.54 -11.75
C PHE A 63 -11.46 11.15 -11.06
N VAL A 64 -12.11 10.09 -11.54
CA VAL A 64 -13.36 9.59 -10.96
C VAL A 64 -13.07 8.35 -10.13
N VAL A 65 -13.57 8.35 -8.91
CA VAL A 65 -13.50 7.21 -7.99
C VAL A 65 -14.90 6.60 -7.91
N PRO A 66 -15.07 5.30 -8.26
CA PRO A 66 -16.34 4.64 -8.07
C PRO A 66 -16.68 4.57 -6.59
N GLY A 67 -17.84 5.06 -6.20
CA GLY A 67 -18.22 5.09 -4.79
C GLY A 67 -19.29 6.13 -4.50
N SER A 68 -19.82 6.05 -3.28
CA SER A 68 -20.85 6.93 -2.75
C SER A 68 -20.31 8.07 -1.90
N LYS A 69 -19.12 7.89 -1.30
CA LYS A 69 -18.39 8.91 -0.55
C LYS A 69 -16.88 8.67 -0.66
N VAL A 70 -16.10 9.75 -0.76
CA VAL A 70 -14.64 9.72 -0.81
C VAL A 70 -14.10 10.66 0.26
N ASP A 71 -13.28 10.14 1.16
CA ASP A 71 -12.53 10.92 2.13
C ASP A 71 -11.05 10.89 1.73
N ILE A 72 -10.41 12.06 1.62
CA ILE A 72 -9.00 12.16 1.24
C ILE A 72 -8.17 12.35 2.49
N ILE A 73 -7.07 11.62 2.57
CA ILE A 73 -6.18 11.64 3.72
C ILE A 73 -5.06 12.67 3.43
N ASP A 74 -5.33 13.94 3.76
CA ASP A 74 -4.49 15.08 3.37
C ASP A 74 -3.04 15.00 3.89
N ASP A 75 -2.82 14.44 5.07
CA ASP A 75 -1.49 14.26 5.67
C ASP A 75 -0.64 13.18 4.97
N GLN A 76 -1.27 12.37 4.11
CA GLN A 76 -0.61 11.37 3.27
C GLN A 76 -0.40 11.86 1.83
N PHE A 77 -0.72 13.12 1.54
CA PHE A 77 -0.41 13.74 0.25
C PHE A 77 1.03 14.21 0.19
N ILE A 78 1.84 13.54 -0.62
CA ILE A 78 3.27 13.86 -0.81
C ILE A 78 3.50 14.14 -2.29
N SER A 79 4.13 15.27 -2.62
CA SER A 79 4.44 15.61 -4.01
C SER A 79 5.82 16.24 -4.21
N ILE A 80 6.37 16.02 -5.41
CA ILE A 80 7.62 16.60 -5.89
C ILE A 80 7.39 17.13 -7.33
N PRO A 81 7.56 18.43 -7.59
CA PRO A 81 7.82 19.47 -6.58
C PRO A 81 6.61 19.62 -5.64
N ALA A 82 6.84 20.14 -4.43
CA ALA A 82 5.75 20.47 -3.53
C ALA A 82 4.89 21.58 -4.15
N THR A 83 3.64 21.26 -4.45
CA THR A 83 2.71 22.19 -5.09
C THR A 83 1.80 22.90 -4.09
N GLY A 84 1.50 22.25 -2.96
CA GLY A 84 0.31 22.58 -2.18
C GLY A 84 -0.97 22.30 -2.98
N GLN A 85 -2.07 22.02 -2.29
CA GLN A 85 -3.27 21.56 -2.97
C GLN A 85 -4.55 22.07 -2.33
N VAL A 86 -5.55 22.31 -3.17
CA VAL A 86 -6.96 22.42 -2.81
C VAL A 86 -7.68 21.29 -3.48
N ILE A 87 -8.44 20.51 -2.71
CA ILE A 87 -9.14 19.35 -3.22
C ILE A 87 -10.64 19.62 -3.23
N GLU A 88 -11.24 19.41 -4.39
CA GLU A 88 -12.67 19.55 -4.63
C GLU A 88 -13.26 18.19 -4.98
N GLN A 89 -14.48 17.94 -4.53
CA GLN A 89 -15.21 16.71 -4.81
C GLN A 89 -16.56 17.03 -5.42
N GLN A 90 -16.92 16.29 -6.47
CA GLN A 90 -18.19 16.45 -7.16
C GLN A 90 -18.80 15.09 -7.47
N VAL A 91 -20.06 14.88 -7.09
CA VAL A 91 -20.81 13.68 -7.50
C VAL A 91 -21.08 13.76 -9.00
N VAL A 92 -20.70 12.72 -9.72
CA VAL A 92 -20.85 12.58 -11.18
C VAL A 92 -21.40 11.19 -11.52
N PRO A 93 -21.92 10.95 -12.74
CA PRO A 93 -22.23 9.59 -13.15
C PRO A 93 -21.00 8.67 -13.00
N GLY A 94 -21.19 7.52 -12.36
CA GLY A 94 -20.12 6.55 -12.11
C GLY A 94 -19.38 6.71 -10.77
N GLY A 95 -19.57 7.80 -10.03
CA GLY A 95 -18.98 7.96 -8.69
C GLY A 95 -18.71 9.40 -8.29
N ILE A 96 -17.57 9.63 -7.64
CA ILE A 96 -17.15 10.97 -7.19
C ILE A 96 -15.92 11.39 -8.00
N ARG A 97 -16.04 12.51 -8.69
CA ARG A 97 -14.90 13.20 -9.29
C ARG A 97 -14.12 13.91 -8.21
N VAL A 98 -12.87 13.53 -8.06
CA VAL A 98 -11.89 14.21 -7.22
C VAL A 98 -11.06 15.12 -8.11
N THR A 99 -11.00 16.39 -7.77
CA THR A 99 -10.21 17.40 -8.46
C THR A 99 -9.16 17.95 -7.52
N ILE A 100 -7.88 17.79 -7.87
CA ILE A 100 -6.74 18.31 -7.13
C ILE A 100 -6.22 19.53 -7.88
N ASN A 101 -6.44 20.71 -7.31
CA ASN A 101 -5.90 21.97 -7.81
C ASN A 101 -4.61 22.30 -7.08
N PHE A 102 -3.55 22.59 -7.82
CA PHE A 102 -2.25 22.96 -7.29
C PHE A 102 -2.23 24.44 -6.89
N ASN A 103 -1.77 24.73 -5.67
CA ASN A 103 -1.55 26.12 -5.23
C ASN A 103 -0.39 26.76 -6.02
N LYS A 104 0.60 25.93 -6.39
CA LYS A 104 1.71 26.29 -7.27
C LYS A 104 1.64 25.43 -8.54
N PRO A 105 1.25 26.02 -9.68
CA PRO A 105 1.19 25.31 -10.95
C PRO A 105 2.55 24.77 -11.38
N ILE A 106 2.51 23.69 -12.16
CA ILE A 106 3.69 23.04 -12.74
C ILE A 106 3.95 23.64 -14.11
N LYS A 107 5.16 24.16 -14.33
CA LYS A 107 5.45 24.91 -15.56
C LYS A 107 5.59 23.98 -16.76
N ALA A 108 5.56 24.57 -17.95
CA ALA A 108 5.94 23.89 -19.18
C ALA A 108 7.33 23.25 -19.06
N GLY A 109 7.46 22.00 -19.48
CA GLY A 109 8.67 21.18 -19.40
C GLY A 109 8.96 20.57 -18.02
N GLU A 110 8.13 20.82 -17.01
CA GLU A 110 8.30 20.25 -15.67
C GLU A 110 7.45 18.99 -15.47
N LYS A 111 7.88 18.14 -14.52
CA LYS A 111 7.17 16.94 -14.11
C LYS A 111 6.63 17.10 -12.69
N TRP A 112 5.47 16.52 -12.45
CA TRP A 112 4.87 16.36 -11.14
C TRP A 112 4.83 14.88 -10.77
N ASN A 113 5.29 14.58 -9.56
CA ASN A 113 5.22 13.26 -8.95
C ASN A 113 4.44 13.39 -7.65
N GLY A 114 3.42 12.57 -7.46
CA GLY A 114 2.65 12.58 -6.23
C GLY A 114 2.23 11.20 -5.76
N ARG A 115 1.98 11.12 -4.45
CA ARG A 115 1.34 10.00 -3.79
C ARG A 115 0.27 10.54 -2.86
N PHE A 116 -0.90 9.93 -2.88
CA PHE A 116 -2.01 10.32 -2.01
C PHE A 116 -2.87 9.11 -1.68
N SER A 117 -3.62 9.21 -0.59
CA SER A 117 -4.47 8.15 -0.09
C SER A 117 -5.90 8.63 0.05
N LEU A 118 -6.84 7.72 -0.20
CA LEU A 118 -8.27 7.97 -0.11
C LEU A 118 -9.01 6.78 0.49
N ILE A 119 -10.08 7.07 1.22
CA ILE A 119 -11.02 6.08 1.78
C ILE A 119 -12.34 6.26 1.02
N VAL A 120 -12.91 5.16 0.55
CA VAL A 120 -14.10 5.17 -0.30
C VAL A 120 -15.16 4.26 0.27
N GLU A 121 -16.36 4.81 0.41
CA GLU A 121 -17.56 4.06 0.79
C GLU A 121 -18.33 3.63 -0.46
N GLY A 122 -18.74 2.36 -0.50
CA GLY A 122 -19.59 1.85 -1.57
C GLY A 122 -18.89 1.60 -2.91
N TRP A 123 -17.55 1.58 -2.93
CA TRP A 123 -16.79 1.10 -4.09
C TRP A 123 -16.84 -0.43 -4.19
N ALA A 124 -16.49 -1.10 -3.10
CA ALA A 124 -16.66 -2.54 -2.98
C ALA A 124 -18.09 -2.89 -2.56
N VAL A 125 -18.58 -4.01 -3.07
CA VAL A 125 -19.84 -4.62 -2.67
C VAL A 125 -19.52 -5.80 -1.77
N LYS A 126 -20.07 -5.80 -0.56
CA LYS A 126 -20.04 -6.95 0.35
C LYS A 126 -21.47 -7.50 0.51
N GLN A 127 -21.66 -8.77 0.20
CA GLN A 127 -22.92 -9.48 0.40
C GLN A 127 -22.66 -10.73 1.21
N ASN A 128 -23.09 -10.75 2.47
CA ASN A 128 -22.75 -11.79 3.43
C ASN A 128 -21.21 -11.95 3.57
N LEU A 129 -20.69 -13.08 3.10
CA LEU A 129 -19.28 -13.47 3.10
C LEU A 129 -18.60 -13.26 1.75
N ASP A 130 -19.35 -12.79 0.75
CA ASP A 130 -18.84 -12.53 -0.60
C ASP A 130 -18.47 -11.06 -0.77
N TYR A 131 -17.40 -10.85 -1.50
CA TYR A 131 -16.83 -9.53 -1.81
C TYR A 131 -16.68 -9.39 -3.32
N SER A 132 -17.00 -8.21 -3.85
CA SER A 132 -16.67 -7.85 -5.22
C SER A 132 -16.27 -6.39 -5.35
N ILE A 133 -15.35 -6.10 -6.26
CA ILE A 133 -14.94 -4.73 -6.58
C ILE A 133 -14.59 -4.64 -8.07
N ASP A 134 -15.00 -3.54 -8.68
CA ASP A 134 -14.64 -3.17 -10.04
C ASP A 134 -13.83 -1.86 -10.01
N ILE A 135 -12.58 -1.92 -10.43
CA ILE A 135 -11.61 -0.82 -10.40
C ILE A 135 -11.33 -0.41 -11.85
N PRO A 136 -11.93 0.67 -12.36
CA PRO A 136 -11.62 1.17 -13.69
C PRO A 136 -10.19 1.75 -13.71
N ILE A 137 -9.44 1.41 -14.75
CA ILE A 137 -8.10 1.96 -14.98
C ILE A 137 -8.26 3.11 -15.97
N GLU A 138 -8.54 4.30 -15.44
CA GLU A 138 -8.72 5.51 -16.24
C GLU A 138 -7.54 6.46 -16.05
N ALA A 139 -7.11 7.08 -17.13
CA ALA A 139 -6.16 8.19 -17.04
C ALA A 139 -6.87 9.40 -16.38
N PRO A 140 -6.19 10.12 -15.47
CA PRO A 140 -6.74 11.36 -14.96
C PRO A 140 -6.86 12.40 -16.09
N GLN A 141 -7.75 13.38 -15.91
CA GLN A 141 -7.81 14.57 -16.74
C GLN A 141 -6.91 15.65 -16.15
N ALA A 142 -6.06 16.28 -16.96
CA ALA A 142 -5.27 17.42 -16.53
C ALA A 142 -6.13 18.69 -16.47
N ILE A 143 -5.72 19.64 -15.64
CA ILE A 143 -6.35 20.96 -15.55
C ILE A 143 -5.34 21.97 -16.04
N VAL A 144 -5.63 22.61 -17.17
CA VAL A 144 -4.76 23.61 -17.80
C VAL A 144 -5.57 24.88 -18.02
N SER A 145 -5.12 25.98 -17.44
CA SER A 145 -5.86 27.25 -17.42
C SER A 145 -7.31 27.09 -16.93
N GLY A 146 -7.48 26.30 -15.87
CA GLY A 146 -8.78 26.00 -15.27
C GLY A 146 -9.74 25.15 -16.11
N LYS A 147 -9.27 24.52 -17.19
CA LYS A 147 -10.08 23.63 -18.03
C LYS A 147 -9.57 22.19 -17.95
N SER A 148 -10.49 21.25 -17.79
CA SER A 148 -10.20 19.82 -17.89
C SER A 148 -9.81 19.46 -19.32
N THR A 149 -8.73 18.69 -19.44
CA THR A 149 -8.20 18.22 -20.72
C THR A 149 -7.75 16.77 -20.59
N GLU A 150 -7.86 16.01 -21.67
CA GLU A 150 -7.39 14.63 -21.68
C GLU A 150 -5.87 14.57 -21.52
N VAL A 151 -5.38 13.51 -20.89
CA VAL A 151 -3.94 13.26 -20.72
C VAL A 151 -3.55 12.14 -21.67
N SER A 152 -2.44 12.33 -22.38
CA SER A 152 -1.84 11.28 -23.20
C SER A 152 -1.20 10.21 -22.31
N VAL A 153 -1.30 8.94 -22.71
CA VAL A 153 -0.68 7.82 -22.00
C VAL A 153 0.33 7.18 -22.94
N PRO A 154 1.65 7.41 -22.72
CA PRO A 154 2.70 6.76 -23.51
C PRO A 154 2.63 5.24 -23.40
N GLU A 155 3.08 4.51 -24.43
CA GLU A 155 3.12 3.04 -24.42
C GLU A 155 4.03 2.48 -23.33
N ASP A 156 5.05 3.23 -22.90
CA ASP A 156 5.98 2.87 -21.84
C ASP A 156 5.57 3.39 -20.45
N ALA A 157 4.34 3.89 -20.30
CA ALA A 157 3.84 4.34 -19.01
C ALA A 157 3.81 3.21 -17.97
N ASP A 158 4.26 3.52 -16.75
CA ASP A 158 4.29 2.59 -15.62
C ASP A 158 2.90 2.49 -14.97
N ILE A 159 2.04 1.63 -15.51
CA ILE A 159 0.68 1.37 -15.00
C ILE A 159 0.66 0.07 -14.20
N ARG A 160 0.37 0.13 -12.90
CA ARG A 160 0.36 -1.07 -12.03
C ARG A 160 -0.80 -1.07 -11.07
N GLY A 161 -1.23 -2.27 -10.68
CA GLY A 161 -2.29 -2.48 -9.71
C GLY A 161 -1.92 -3.55 -8.69
N GLN A 162 -2.28 -3.32 -7.44
CA GLN A 162 -2.33 -4.31 -6.37
C GLN A 162 -3.65 -4.18 -5.63
N VAL A 163 -4.30 -5.31 -5.35
CA VAL A 163 -5.54 -5.31 -4.57
C VAL A 163 -5.38 -6.25 -3.38
N PHE A 164 -5.37 -5.71 -2.17
CA PHE A 164 -5.33 -6.46 -0.92
C PHE A 164 -6.75 -6.84 -0.54
N LEU A 165 -7.06 -8.13 -0.62
CA LEU A 165 -8.34 -8.64 -0.14
C LEU A 165 -8.40 -8.60 1.40
N PRO A 166 -9.61 -8.65 1.98
CA PRO A 166 -9.74 -8.85 3.42
C PRO A 166 -9.09 -10.17 3.85
N LYS A 167 -8.77 -10.28 5.14
CA LYS A 167 -8.16 -11.51 5.67
C LYS A 167 -9.13 -12.66 5.44
N SER A 168 -8.57 -13.85 5.19
CA SER A 168 -9.37 -15.07 5.01
C SER A 168 -10.32 -15.05 3.80
N VAL A 169 -10.22 -14.05 2.92
CA VAL A 169 -10.98 -14.00 1.67
C VAL A 169 -10.17 -14.66 0.56
N GLU A 170 -10.73 -15.74 0.03
CA GLU A 170 -10.23 -16.45 -1.12
C GLU A 170 -10.66 -15.77 -2.42
N LEU A 171 -9.77 -15.74 -3.40
CA LEU A 171 -10.07 -15.22 -4.73
C LEU A 171 -10.85 -16.28 -5.55
N ILE A 172 -12.07 -15.91 -5.97
CA ILE A 172 -12.98 -16.74 -6.75
C ILE A 172 -12.83 -16.45 -8.24
N SER A 173 -12.80 -15.17 -8.63
CA SER A 173 -12.54 -14.75 -10.01
C SER A 173 -11.80 -13.43 -10.04
N VAL A 174 -10.97 -13.24 -11.05
CA VAL A 174 -10.31 -11.96 -11.27
C VAL A 174 -10.02 -11.72 -12.75
N GLU A 175 -10.22 -10.48 -13.17
CA GLU A 175 -9.92 -9.98 -14.50
C GLU A 175 -9.23 -8.61 -14.37
N PRO A 176 -8.41 -8.19 -15.34
CA PRO A 176 -7.95 -8.97 -16.50
C PRO A 176 -6.84 -9.97 -16.13
N GLU A 177 -6.77 -11.07 -16.87
CA GLU A 177 -5.60 -11.94 -16.90
C GLU A 177 -4.59 -11.46 -17.96
N PRO A 178 -3.28 -11.71 -17.80
CA PRO A 178 -2.64 -12.41 -16.69
C PRO A 178 -2.33 -11.48 -15.49
N PHE A 179 -2.36 -12.03 -14.28
CA PHE A 179 -1.95 -11.36 -13.04
C PHE A 179 -1.09 -12.31 -12.19
N ARG A 180 -0.40 -11.79 -11.18
CA ARG A 180 0.28 -12.63 -10.17
C ARG A 180 -0.55 -12.65 -8.90
N LYS A 181 -0.62 -13.80 -8.24
CA LYS A 181 -1.24 -13.93 -6.92
C LYS A 181 -0.14 -14.04 -5.87
N LEU A 182 -0.18 -13.17 -4.86
CA LEU A 182 0.74 -13.18 -3.73
C LEU A 182 -0.03 -13.44 -2.43
N PHE A 183 0.68 -13.93 -1.42
CA PHE A 183 0.22 -13.92 -0.02
C PHE A 183 1.12 -12.95 0.74
N GLN A 184 0.56 -11.82 1.17
CA GLN A 184 1.30 -10.75 1.81
C GLN A 184 0.47 -10.18 2.95
N TYR A 185 1.09 -10.01 4.12
CA TYR A 185 0.41 -9.47 5.31
C TYR A 185 -0.92 -10.18 5.59
N ASP A 186 -0.90 -11.52 5.48
CA ASP A 186 -2.04 -12.41 5.76
C ASP A 186 -3.20 -12.28 4.78
N ARG A 187 -2.94 -11.71 3.61
CA ARG A 187 -3.95 -11.40 2.60
C ARG A 187 -3.54 -11.96 1.26
N ILE A 188 -4.54 -12.34 0.48
CA ILE A 188 -4.35 -12.60 -0.95
C ILE A 188 -4.24 -11.25 -1.66
N VAL A 189 -3.20 -11.12 -2.49
CA VAL A 189 -2.92 -9.89 -3.25
C VAL A 189 -2.74 -10.22 -4.74
N PRO A 190 -3.80 -10.16 -5.57
CA PRO A 190 -3.63 -10.07 -7.02
C PRO A 190 -2.86 -8.80 -7.41
N THR A 191 -1.91 -8.96 -8.32
CA THR A 191 -0.93 -7.95 -8.71
C THR A 191 -0.74 -7.91 -10.22
N TRP A 192 -0.73 -6.72 -10.81
CA TRP A 192 -0.52 -6.47 -12.24
C TRP A 192 0.74 -5.64 -12.50
N SER A 193 1.46 -5.99 -13.57
CA SER A 193 2.65 -5.29 -14.06
C SER A 193 2.31 -4.39 -15.25
N PRO A 194 3.18 -3.41 -15.61
CA PRO A 194 2.92 -2.46 -16.71
C PRO A 194 2.56 -3.11 -18.03
N GLU A 195 3.22 -4.22 -18.38
CA GLU A 195 2.97 -4.97 -19.61
C GLU A 195 1.58 -5.63 -19.70
N LYS A 196 0.81 -5.63 -18.61
CA LYS A 196 -0.42 -6.44 -18.44
C LYS A 196 -1.64 -5.62 -18.05
N LEU A 197 -1.47 -4.34 -17.72
CA LEU A 197 -2.55 -3.46 -17.29
C LEU A 197 -2.45 -2.15 -18.05
N HIS A 198 -3.52 -1.80 -18.74
CA HIS A 198 -3.57 -0.64 -19.61
C HIS A 198 -4.71 0.29 -19.20
N VAL A 199 -4.59 1.56 -19.58
CA VAL A 199 -5.71 2.51 -19.45
C VAL A 199 -6.85 2.06 -20.36
N GLY A 200 -8.07 2.07 -19.82
CA GLY A 200 -9.27 1.50 -20.42
C GLY A 200 -9.65 0.12 -19.88
N ASP A 201 -8.73 -0.57 -19.20
CA ASP A 201 -9.05 -1.82 -18.51
C ASP A 201 -9.96 -1.59 -17.30
N THR A 202 -10.60 -2.67 -16.84
CA THR A 202 -11.29 -2.69 -15.55
C THR A 202 -10.85 -3.92 -14.79
N ILE A 203 -10.21 -3.72 -13.64
CA ILE A 203 -9.91 -4.83 -12.74
C ILE A 203 -11.22 -5.23 -12.05
N ARG A 204 -11.65 -6.48 -12.25
CA ARG A 204 -12.83 -7.04 -11.58
C ARG A 204 -12.37 -8.15 -10.67
N ILE A 205 -12.70 -8.07 -9.39
CA ILE A 205 -12.37 -9.13 -8.43
C ILE A 205 -13.63 -9.59 -7.75
N LYS A 206 -13.77 -10.91 -7.61
CA LYS A 206 -14.72 -11.55 -6.71
C LYS A 206 -13.96 -12.45 -5.75
N GLY A 207 -14.29 -12.33 -4.48
CA GLY A 207 -13.75 -13.16 -3.41
C GLY A 207 -14.86 -13.65 -2.48
N SER A 208 -14.56 -14.69 -1.73
CA SER A 208 -15.45 -15.21 -0.69
C SER A 208 -14.63 -15.62 0.51
N PHE A 209 -15.20 -15.50 1.70
CA PHE A 209 -14.57 -16.02 2.91
C PHE A 209 -14.25 -17.51 2.79
N SER A 210 -13.09 -17.92 3.32
CA SER A 210 -12.59 -19.28 3.26
C SER A 210 -12.11 -19.72 4.63
N ASP A 211 -12.78 -20.72 5.21
CA ASP A 211 -12.40 -21.31 6.51
C ASP A 211 -10.96 -21.87 6.48
N VAL A 212 -10.56 -22.44 5.34
CA VAL A 212 -9.21 -23.00 5.16
C VAL A 212 -8.17 -21.90 5.21
N LEU A 213 -8.39 -20.81 4.46
CA LEU A 213 -7.48 -19.67 4.49
C LEU A 213 -7.48 -19.01 5.87
N ASN A 214 -8.64 -18.94 6.53
CA ASN A 214 -8.75 -18.42 7.88
C ASN A 214 -7.84 -19.18 8.85
N LYS A 215 -7.87 -20.52 8.81
CA LYS A 215 -6.99 -21.32 9.67
C LYS A 215 -5.51 -21.10 9.38
N ILE A 216 -5.12 -20.98 8.11
CA ILE A 216 -3.73 -20.68 7.70
C ILE A 216 -3.29 -19.30 8.24
N VAL A 217 -4.16 -18.29 8.14
CA VAL A 217 -3.92 -16.93 8.63
C VAL A 217 -3.79 -16.90 10.16
N GLU A 218 -4.69 -17.57 10.89
CA GLU A 218 -4.63 -17.67 12.35
C GLU A 218 -3.31 -18.29 12.84
N VAL A 219 -2.86 -19.34 12.15
CA VAL A 219 -1.57 -19.99 12.46
C VAL A 219 -0.40 -19.05 12.18
N ASP A 220 -0.41 -18.29 11.07
CA ASP A 220 0.65 -17.32 10.75
C ASP A 220 0.72 -16.16 11.77
N GLU A 221 -0.42 -15.62 12.18
CA GLU A 221 -0.51 -14.60 13.23
C GLU A 221 0.09 -15.08 14.55
N ARG A 222 -0.28 -16.30 14.97
CA ARG A 222 0.24 -16.93 16.19
C ARG A 222 1.74 -17.20 16.08
N SER A 223 2.21 -17.66 14.92
CA SER A 223 3.64 -17.84 14.62
C SER A 223 4.45 -16.55 14.78
N ARG A 224 3.97 -15.42 14.23
CA ARG A 224 4.65 -14.12 14.37
C ARG A 224 4.69 -13.65 15.82
N SER A 225 3.57 -13.74 16.54
CA SER A 225 3.52 -13.41 17.97
C SER A 225 4.51 -14.25 18.79
N LEU A 226 4.60 -15.55 18.49
CA LEU A 226 5.53 -16.44 19.16
C LEU A 226 6.99 -16.15 18.80
N SER A 227 7.27 -15.81 17.54
CA SER A 227 8.61 -15.41 17.09
C SER A 227 9.12 -14.20 17.89
N ASP A 228 8.28 -13.20 18.10
CA ASP A 228 8.69 -12.02 18.86
C ASP A 228 8.92 -12.35 20.35
N ARG A 229 8.07 -13.18 20.95
CA ARG A 229 8.28 -13.68 22.32
C ARG A 229 9.56 -14.50 22.47
N ILE A 230 9.90 -15.32 21.47
CA ILE A 230 11.15 -16.08 21.44
C ILE A 230 12.34 -15.12 21.40
N LYS A 231 12.33 -14.11 20.53
CA LYS A 231 13.41 -13.11 20.45
C LYS A 231 13.60 -12.38 21.78
N GLU A 232 12.51 -12.00 22.45
CA GLU A 232 12.55 -11.37 23.77
C GLU A 232 13.16 -12.31 24.82
N ALA A 233 12.75 -13.58 24.85
CA ALA A 233 13.28 -14.58 25.78
C ALA A 233 14.78 -14.85 25.54
N THR A 234 15.20 -14.99 24.27
CA THR A 234 16.61 -15.12 23.88
C THR A 234 17.42 -13.92 24.34
N ALA A 235 16.89 -12.70 24.19
CA ALA A 235 17.54 -11.47 24.66
C ALA A 235 17.67 -11.42 26.20
N GLN A 236 16.79 -12.12 26.93
CA GLN A 236 16.86 -12.29 28.38
C GLN A 236 17.78 -13.45 28.82
N GLY A 237 18.42 -14.14 27.89
CA GLY A 237 19.33 -15.27 28.18
C GLY A 237 18.61 -16.59 28.46
N ILE A 238 17.32 -16.69 28.13
CA ILE A 238 16.57 -17.95 28.21
C ILE A 238 16.96 -18.82 27.01
N ASP A 239 17.19 -20.11 27.23
CA ASP A 239 17.39 -21.08 26.15
C ASP A 239 16.06 -21.31 25.42
N THR A 240 16.02 -20.92 24.15
CA THR A 240 14.84 -20.99 23.28
C THR A 240 15.01 -21.98 22.14
N SER A 241 16.07 -22.79 22.13
CA SER A 241 16.43 -23.67 21.01
C SER A 241 15.32 -24.63 20.59
N GLU A 242 14.64 -25.27 21.54
CA GLU A 242 13.49 -26.15 21.24
C GLU A 242 12.27 -25.37 20.74
N ALA A 243 12.02 -24.16 21.27
CA ALA A 243 10.93 -23.31 20.80
C ALA A 243 11.18 -22.81 19.36
N GLU A 244 12.42 -22.43 19.04
CA GLU A 244 12.84 -22.01 17.69
C GLU A 244 12.71 -23.15 16.67
N LYS A 245 13.07 -24.37 17.06
CA LYS A 245 12.92 -25.57 16.22
C LYS A 245 11.46 -25.85 15.89
N HIS A 246 10.59 -25.86 16.90
CA HIS A 246 9.15 -26.07 16.70
C HIS A 246 8.51 -24.93 15.89
N LEU A 247 8.91 -23.66 16.13
CA LEU A 247 8.46 -22.54 15.32
C LEU A 247 8.87 -22.69 13.84
N THR A 248 10.09 -23.17 13.58
CA THR A 248 10.58 -23.41 12.21
C THR A 248 9.74 -24.48 11.51
N ASN A 249 9.43 -25.58 12.19
CA ASN A 249 8.55 -26.63 11.67
C ASN A 249 7.14 -26.09 11.40
N ALA A 250 6.58 -25.32 12.32
CA ALA A 250 5.27 -24.70 12.15
C ALA A 250 5.23 -23.81 10.90
N ASN A 251 6.28 -23.01 10.68
CA ASN A 251 6.39 -22.17 9.49
C ASN A 251 6.51 -22.98 8.20
N ASP A 252 7.23 -24.10 8.20
CA ASP A 252 7.32 -24.98 7.03
C ASP A 252 5.94 -25.61 6.70
N TYR A 253 5.28 -26.17 7.73
CA TYR A 253 3.94 -26.75 7.56
C TYR A 253 2.92 -25.71 7.08
N ASN A 254 2.90 -24.50 7.64
CA ASN A 254 1.91 -23.50 7.26
C ASN A 254 2.22 -22.83 5.91
N ASN A 255 3.43 -22.31 5.73
CA ASN A 255 3.76 -21.42 4.63
C ASN A 255 4.18 -22.19 3.37
N ASN A 256 4.86 -23.32 3.51
CA ASN A 256 5.33 -24.10 2.36
C ASN A 256 4.36 -25.23 1.97
N GLN A 257 3.67 -25.83 2.95
CA GLN A 257 2.80 -27.00 2.69
C GLN A 257 1.32 -26.61 2.64
N ALA A 258 0.76 -26.04 3.71
CA ALA A 258 -0.66 -25.69 3.79
C ALA A 258 -1.04 -24.65 2.73
N LEU A 259 -0.31 -23.54 2.65
CA LEU A 259 -0.56 -22.50 1.65
C LEU A 259 -0.37 -23.00 0.21
N ALA A 260 0.62 -23.87 -0.06
CA ALA A 260 0.83 -24.45 -1.38
C ALA A 260 -0.32 -25.38 -1.79
N SER A 261 -0.82 -26.23 -0.88
CA SER A 261 -2.00 -27.07 -1.12
C SER A 261 -3.27 -26.23 -1.27
N PHE A 262 -3.41 -25.14 -0.50
CA PHE A 262 -4.50 -24.18 -0.68
C PHE A 262 -4.51 -23.59 -2.10
N TRP A 263 -3.34 -23.23 -2.64
CA TRP A 263 -3.25 -22.73 -4.02
C TRP A 263 -3.65 -23.74 -5.08
N LYS A 264 -3.41 -25.02 -4.83
CA LYS A 264 -3.85 -26.13 -5.69
C LYS A 264 -5.31 -26.52 -5.47
N LYS A 265 -6.03 -25.83 -4.57
CA LYS A 265 -7.41 -26.14 -4.16
C LYS A 265 -7.54 -27.50 -3.46
N GLU A 266 -6.45 -28.00 -2.87
CA GLU A 266 -6.41 -29.25 -2.09
C GLU A 266 -6.79 -28.97 -0.63
N TYR A 267 -8.03 -28.53 -0.40
CA TYR A 267 -8.46 -27.95 0.87
C TYR A 267 -8.29 -28.86 2.09
N SER A 268 -8.60 -30.16 1.98
CA SER A 268 -8.41 -31.09 3.10
C SER A 268 -6.95 -31.25 3.49
N VAL A 269 -6.05 -31.26 2.50
CA VAL A 269 -4.59 -31.36 2.71
C VAL A 269 -4.05 -30.08 3.32
N ALA A 270 -4.53 -28.92 2.84
CA ALA A 270 -4.18 -27.63 3.41
C ALA A 270 -4.58 -27.53 4.89
N LEU A 271 -5.78 -27.99 5.25
CA LEU A 271 -6.24 -28.03 6.65
C LEU A 271 -5.41 -28.98 7.52
N GLU A 272 -5.02 -30.14 6.98
CA GLU A 272 -4.17 -31.09 7.70
C GLU A 272 -2.81 -30.46 8.06
N TYR A 273 -2.14 -29.83 7.09
CA TYR A 273 -0.86 -29.16 7.34
C TYR A 273 -1.00 -27.93 8.25
N ALA A 274 -2.08 -27.15 8.13
CA ALA A 274 -2.35 -26.07 9.06
C ALA A 274 -2.57 -26.60 10.50
N GLY A 275 -3.17 -27.78 10.65
CA GLY A 275 -3.28 -28.49 11.93
C GLY A 275 -1.92 -28.90 12.50
N TYR A 276 -1.05 -29.50 11.69
CA TYR A 276 0.32 -29.84 12.12
C TYR A 276 1.14 -28.60 12.52
N ALA A 277 0.96 -27.48 11.80
CA ALA A 277 1.58 -26.23 12.17
C ALA A 277 1.10 -25.71 13.54
N ASP A 278 -0.21 -25.77 13.80
CA ASP A 278 -0.81 -25.36 15.07
C ASP A 278 -0.35 -26.22 16.26
N ASP A 279 -0.18 -27.53 16.04
CA ASP A 279 0.40 -28.46 17.02
C ASP A 279 1.87 -28.09 17.34
N GLU A 280 2.68 -27.78 16.32
CA GLU A 280 4.06 -27.35 16.50
C GLU A 280 4.15 -25.99 17.21
N LEU A 281 3.24 -25.03 16.93
CA LEU A 281 3.17 -23.77 17.68
C LEU A 281 2.83 -24.01 19.15
N THR A 282 1.92 -24.94 19.43
CA THR A 282 1.55 -25.30 20.81
C THR A 282 2.73 -25.94 21.56
N ARG A 283 3.56 -26.75 20.87
CA ARG A 283 4.81 -27.28 21.43
C ARG A 283 5.84 -26.17 21.68
N ALA A 284 6.03 -25.27 20.72
CA ALA A 284 6.93 -24.12 20.86
C ALA A 284 6.54 -23.23 22.05
N GLU A 285 5.25 -22.92 22.20
CA GLU A 285 4.73 -22.16 23.34
C GLU A 285 4.96 -22.89 24.68
N SER A 286 4.76 -24.20 24.69
CA SER A 286 5.00 -25.02 25.88
C SER A 286 6.47 -25.00 26.27
N SER A 287 7.39 -25.09 25.30
CA SER A 287 8.84 -25.00 25.54
C SER A 287 9.28 -23.66 26.12
N LEU A 288 8.58 -22.56 25.83
CA LEU A 288 8.81 -21.26 26.48
C LEU A 288 8.19 -21.17 27.88
N SER A 289 7.13 -21.94 28.13
CA SER A 289 6.33 -21.88 29.37
C SER A 289 6.86 -22.83 30.45
N VAL A 290 7.59 -23.87 30.06
CA VAL A 290 8.35 -24.70 31.00
C VAL A 290 9.44 -23.82 31.58
N LYS A 291 9.21 -23.38 32.83
CA LYS A 291 10.28 -22.89 33.72
C LYS A 291 11.36 -23.97 33.76
N GLY A 292 12.37 -23.84 32.91
CA GLY A 292 13.65 -24.46 33.19
C GLY A 292 14.07 -23.96 34.55
N GLU A 293 14.31 -24.89 35.48
CA GLU A 293 15.09 -24.62 36.68
C GLU A 293 16.25 -23.73 36.28
N VAL A 294 16.37 -22.58 36.94
CA VAL A 294 17.59 -21.78 36.88
C VAL A 294 18.69 -22.77 37.20
N LYS A 295 19.50 -23.17 36.21
CA LYS A 295 20.77 -23.83 36.48
C LYS A 295 21.53 -22.79 37.29
N GLU A 296 21.54 -22.95 38.61
CA GLU A 296 22.44 -22.22 39.48
C GLU A 296 23.83 -22.49 38.94
N THR A 297 24.39 -21.49 38.26
CA THR A 297 25.81 -21.41 38.02
C THR A 297 26.46 -21.47 39.40
N PRO A 298 27.45 -22.36 39.65
CA PRO A 298 28.09 -22.43 40.95
C PRO A 298 28.56 -21.04 41.36
N GLN A 299 28.16 -20.59 42.55
CA GLN A 299 28.73 -19.40 43.18
C GLN A 299 30.21 -19.65 43.42
N THR A 300 31.05 -19.28 42.46
CA THR A 300 32.47 -19.10 42.70
C THR A 300 32.65 -17.70 43.26
N SER A 301 32.76 -17.63 44.59
CA SER A 301 33.17 -16.43 45.29
C SER A 301 34.61 -16.10 44.91
N GLU A 302 34.82 -15.24 43.90
CA GLU A 302 36.10 -14.58 43.70
C GLU A 302 35.91 -13.08 43.53
N LYS A 303 36.76 -12.36 44.26
CA LYS A 303 36.69 -10.94 44.58
C LYS A 303 36.59 -10.07 43.33
N THR A 304 35.70 -9.10 43.37
CA THR A 304 35.57 -7.99 42.44
C THR A 304 36.89 -7.23 42.29
N PRO A 305 37.45 -7.11 41.07
CA PRO A 305 38.26 -5.96 40.69
C PRO A 305 37.31 -4.95 40.04
N GLY A 306 37.15 -3.80 40.70
CA GLY A 306 36.41 -2.67 40.15
C GLY A 306 37.03 -2.21 38.83
N PHE A 307 36.22 -2.30 37.78
CA PHE A 307 36.45 -1.68 36.48
C PHE A 307 35.09 -1.05 36.11
N GLU A 308 34.93 0.21 35.72
CA GLU A 308 35.87 1.31 35.50
C GLU A 308 34.94 2.43 34.97
N ALA A 309 34.67 3.53 35.69
CA ALA A 309 35.34 4.84 35.64
C ALA A 309 35.54 5.53 34.25
N PRO A 310 36.00 4.91 33.13
CA PRO A 310 36.22 5.61 31.86
C PRO A 310 34.95 5.90 31.06
N VAL A 311 33.88 5.11 31.19
CA VAL A 311 32.66 5.32 30.36
C VAL A 311 31.89 6.57 30.78
N LEU A 312 31.84 6.86 32.09
CA LEU A 312 31.17 8.06 32.61
C LEU A 312 31.97 9.36 32.34
N VAL A 313 33.30 9.28 32.29
CA VAL A 313 34.17 10.39 31.89
C VAL A 313 34.05 10.68 30.38
N PHE A 314 33.88 9.64 29.56
CA PHE A 314 33.67 9.79 28.12
C PHE A 314 32.32 10.46 27.79
N ILE A 315 31.27 10.13 28.53
CA ILE A 315 29.94 10.75 28.39
C ILE A 315 29.97 12.23 28.83
N LEU A 316 30.72 12.58 29.88
CA LEU A 316 30.86 13.97 30.34
C LEU A 316 31.68 14.86 29.38
N LEU A 317 32.72 14.32 28.71
CA LEU A 317 33.52 15.06 27.73
C LEU A 317 32.73 15.39 26.45
N ILE A 318 31.84 14.50 26.00
CA ILE A 318 30.95 14.73 24.85
C ILE A 318 29.94 15.84 25.16
N ILE A 319 29.38 15.86 26.37
CA ILE A 319 28.43 16.90 26.81
C ILE A 319 29.12 18.28 26.88
N PHE A 320 30.39 18.34 27.29
CA PHE A 320 31.14 19.61 27.36
C PHE A 320 31.48 20.16 25.96
N MET A 321 31.84 19.30 24.99
CA MET A 321 32.09 19.74 23.61
C MET A 321 30.83 20.27 22.91
N ILE A 322 29.67 19.64 23.12
CA ILE A 322 28.38 20.10 22.56
C ILE A 322 27.98 21.48 23.13
N ARG A 323 28.25 21.74 24.41
CA ARG A 323 27.94 23.04 25.03
C ARG A 323 28.86 24.18 24.58
N THR A 324 30.09 23.87 24.15
CA THR A 324 31.08 24.88 23.74
C THR A 324 30.92 25.27 22.27
N TYR A 325 30.36 24.38 21.44
CA TYR A 325 30.03 24.66 20.03
C TYR A 325 28.71 25.44 19.86
N ALA A 326 27.77 25.35 20.81
CA ALA A 326 26.50 26.09 20.78
C ALA A 326 26.58 27.56 21.23
N LYS A 327 27.80 28.10 21.43
CA LYS A 327 28.05 29.50 21.86
C LYS A 327 29.06 30.24 20.98
N ARG A 328 29.23 29.84 19.72
CA ARG A 328 29.82 30.67 18.67
C ARG A 328 28.81 30.92 17.58
#